data_AF-A0A7X7UY07-F1
#
_entry.id   AF-A0A7X7UY07-F1
#
_cell.length_a   1.000
_cell.length_b   1.000
_cell.length_c   1.000
_cell.angle_alpha   90.00
_cell.angle_beta   90.00
_cell.angle_gamma   90.00
#
_symmetry.space_group_name_H-M   'P 1'
#
loop_
_entity.id
_entity.type
_entity.pdbx_description
1 polymer ?
#
loop_
_entity_poly.entity_id
_entity_poly.type
_entity_poly.pdbx_seq_one_letter_code
_entity_poly.pdbx_strand_id
1 'polypeptide(L)'
;MSNLISDEFLDYIISQKSDILPDGSPGVNLAFDEIYDFLCGFYNTFPAKSERLLLSAYIGVCKKLPLSWNNYEALAFCLNSLYPNTDLLEISDEEVIQKVIALLNFTEANVPPPDDIATAIITIWVDIYYNWEL
;
A
#
# COMPACT_ATOMS: atom_id res chain seq x y z
N MET A 1 9.53 9.99 -8.76
CA MET A 1 9.21 10.85 -7.61
C MET A 1 10.34 10.73 -6.60
N SER A 2 10.90 11.83 -6.09
CA SER A 2 11.88 11.78 -5.00
C SER A 2 11.17 11.32 -3.73
N ASN A 3 11.72 10.36 -2.99
CA ASN A 3 11.18 9.96 -1.69
C ASN A 3 11.19 11.18 -0.76
N LEU A 4 10.01 11.72 -0.46
CA LEU A 4 9.81 12.84 0.46
C LEU A 4 10.09 12.45 1.93
N ILE A 5 10.27 11.15 2.20
CA ILE A 5 10.40 10.54 3.51
C ILE A 5 11.66 9.64 3.50
N SER A 6 12.49 9.72 4.55
CA SER A 6 13.71 8.89 4.65
C SER A 6 13.39 7.45 5.05
N ASP A 7 14.25 6.51 4.63
CA ASP A 7 14.10 5.09 5.01
C ASP A 7 14.17 4.88 6.52
N GLU A 8 15.04 5.61 7.22
CA GLU A 8 15.15 5.58 8.69
C GLU A 8 13.83 5.96 9.38
N PHE A 9 13.10 6.92 8.81
CA PHE A 9 11.81 7.33 9.35
C PHE A 9 10.74 6.27 9.15
N LEU A 10 10.72 5.61 7.98
CA LEU A 10 9.83 4.49 7.72
C LEU A 10 10.12 3.31 8.66
N ASP A 11 11.41 3.01 8.91
CA ASP A 11 11.82 1.95 9.84
C ASP A 11 11.41 2.28 11.27
N TYR A 12 11.52 3.55 11.68
CA TYR A 12 10.99 4.02 12.96
C TYR A 12 9.49 3.77 13.07
N ILE A 13 8.68 4.16 12.08
CA ILE A 13 7.23 3.91 12.06
C ILE A 13 6.94 2.41 12.22
N ILE A 14 7.60 1.56 11.43
CA ILE A 14 7.44 0.10 11.47
C ILE A 14 7.76 -0.45 12.87
N SER A 15 8.83 0.05 13.51
CA SER A 15 9.22 -0.37 14.85
C SER A 15 8.19 -0.04 15.94
N GLN A 16 7.42 1.05 15.78
CA GLN A 16 6.44 1.49 16.78
C GLN A 16 5.15 0.67 16.76
N LYS A 17 4.91 -0.08 15.68
CA LYS A 17 3.64 -0.76 15.42
C LYS A 17 3.81 -2.23 15.04
N SER A 18 4.95 -2.84 15.37
CA SER A 18 5.27 -4.22 15.00
C SER A 18 4.25 -5.27 15.47
N ASP A 19 3.37 -4.91 16.41
CA ASP A 19 2.26 -5.71 16.93
C ASP A 19 1.04 -5.79 16.00
N ILE A 20 0.86 -4.84 15.09
CA ILE A 20 -0.30 -4.73 14.18
C ILE A 20 0.05 -4.83 12.69
N LEU A 21 1.35 -4.94 12.36
CA LEU A 21 1.80 -5.01 10.97
C LEU A 21 1.68 -6.43 10.43
N PRO A 22 1.37 -6.60 9.13
CA PRO A 22 1.40 -7.91 8.50
C PRO A 22 2.81 -8.48 8.58
N ASP A 23 2.91 -9.73 9.01
CA ASP A 23 4.09 -10.57 8.99
C ASP A 23 4.17 -11.42 7.70
N GLY A 24 3.23 -11.21 6.78
CA GLY A 24 3.06 -11.99 5.56
C GLY A 24 2.21 -13.25 5.75
N SER A 25 1.67 -13.49 6.95
CA SER A 25 0.74 -14.58 7.22
C SER A 25 -0.62 -14.32 6.56
N PRO A 26 -1.24 -15.35 5.96
CA PRO A 26 -2.60 -15.24 5.42
C PRO A 26 -3.59 -14.76 6.50
N GLY A 27 -4.45 -13.80 6.16
CA GLY A 27 -5.50 -13.28 7.03
C GLY A 27 -5.11 -12.08 7.90
N VAL A 28 -3.84 -11.67 7.92
CA VAL A 28 -3.43 -10.42 8.60
C VAL A 28 -3.60 -9.27 7.63
N ASN A 29 -4.73 -8.56 7.72
CA ASN A 29 -4.96 -7.36 6.92
C ASN A 29 -4.17 -6.19 7.52
N LEU A 30 -3.61 -5.37 6.65
CA LEU A 30 -2.97 -4.13 7.02
C LEU A 30 -4.13 -3.16 7.25
N ALA A 31 -4.49 -2.92 8.51
CA ALA A 31 -5.60 -2.02 8.81
C ALA A 31 -5.18 -0.60 8.38
N PHE A 32 -5.66 -0.20 7.20
CA PHE A 32 -5.35 1.10 6.60
C PHE A 32 -5.58 2.22 7.59
N ASP A 33 -6.72 2.17 8.27
CA ASP A 33 -7.10 3.12 9.32
C ASP A 33 -6.10 3.18 10.47
N GLU A 34 -5.49 2.07 10.88
CA GLU A 34 -4.59 2.07 12.05
C GLU A 34 -3.22 2.66 11.74
N ILE A 35 -2.64 2.36 10.56
CA ILE A 35 -1.39 3.01 10.13
C ILE A 35 -1.68 4.46 9.77
N TYR A 36 -2.80 4.74 9.09
CA TYR A 36 -3.20 6.10 8.75
C TYR A 36 -3.45 6.94 10.01
N ASP A 37 -4.12 6.42 11.03
CA ASP A 37 -4.34 7.09 12.31
C ASP A 37 -3.04 7.30 13.06
N PHE A 38 -2.14 6.32 13.05
CA PHE A 38 -0.81 6.46 13.64
C PHE A 38 -0.01 7.57 12.96
N LEU A 39 0.02 7.56 11.62
CA LEU A 39 0.65 8.61 10.83
C LEU A 39 -0.04 9.96 11.11
N CYS A 40 -1.36 10.06 11.08
CA CYS A 40 -2.10 11.28 11.41
C CYS A 40 -1.77 11.79 12.82
N GLY A 41 -1.71 10.92 13.82
CA GLY A 41 -1.29 11.27 15.18
C GLY A 41 0.12 11.83 15.24
N PHE A 42 1.05 11.22 14.50
CA PHE A 42 2.42 11.69 14.37
C PHE A 42 2.49 13.04 13.65
N TYR A 43 1.83 13.18 12.49
CA TYR A 43 1.83 14.38 11.65
C TYR A 43 0.99 15.53 12.23
N ASN A 44 0.04 15.27 13.13
CA ASN A 44 -0.67 16.31 13.89
C ASN A 44 0.28 17.12 14.80
N THR A 45 1.50 16.63 15.05
CA THR A 45 2.56 17.40 15.71
C THR A 45 3.36 18.29 14.76
N PHE A 46 3.18 18.15 13.44
CA PHE A 46 3.86 18.92 12.41
C PHE A 46 2.92 19.98 11.80
N PRO A 47 3.34 21.25 11.73
CA PRO A 47 2.48 22.36 11.30
C PRO A 47 2.11 22.35 9.81
N ALA A 48 2.71 21.47 8.99
CA ALA A 48 2.42 21.34 7.57
C ALA A 48 1.65 20.04 7.32
N LYS A 49 0.32 20.12 7.38
CA LYS A 49 -0.58 19.08 6.87
C LYS A 49 -0.36 18.97 5.36
N SER A 50 0.35 17.94 4.93
CA SER A 50 0.36 17.57 3.53
C SER A 50 -0.13 16.13 3.46
N GLU A 51 -1.35 15.95 2.99
CA GLU A 51 -1.93 14.63 2.68
C GLU A 51 -0.96 13.83 1.79
N ARG A 52 -0.20 14.51 0.93
CA ARG A 52 0.90 13.91 0.15
C ARG A 52 2.03 13.34 1.00
N LEU A 53 2.43 13.97 2.10
CA LEU A 53 3.47 13.44 2.99
C LEU A 53 2.96 12.20 3.75
N LEU A 54 1.74 12.26 4.26
CA LEU A 54 1.06 11.13 4.90
C LEU A 54 0.99 9.93 3.95
N LEU A 55 0.53 10.17 2.74
CA LEU A 55 0.39 9.17 1.70
C LEU A 55 1.75 8.63 1.23
N SER A 56 2.76 9.49 1.10
CA SER A 56 4.13 9.06 0.77
C SER A 56 4.73 8.18 1.85
N ALA A 57 4.50 8.51 3.13
CA ALA A 57 4.95 7.69 4.25
C ALA A 57 4.23 6.33 4.26
N TYR A 58 2.91 6.34 4.06
CA TYR A 58 2.10 5.12 3.98
C TYR A 58 2.56 4.17 2.87
N ILE A 59 2.72 4.68 1.64
CA ILE A 59 3.25 3.91 0.51
C ILE A 59 4.66 3.38 0.83
N GLY A 60 5.50 4.19 1.48
CA GLY A 60 6.83 3.78 1.92
C GLY A 60 6.79 2.59 2.90
N VAL A 61 5.87 2.62 3.86
CA VAL A 61 5.63 1.51 4.80
C VAL A 61 5.14 0.27 4.05
N CYS A 62 4.13 0.40 3.17
CA CYS A 62 3.59 -0.71 2.40
C CYS A 62 4.67 -1.45 1.59
N LYS A 63 5.64 -0.73 1.01
CA LYS A 63 6.74 -1.30 0.23
C LYS A 63 7.79 -2.06 1.06
N LYS A 64 7.83 -1.83 2.38
CA LYS A 64 8.78 -2.47 3.30
C LYS A 64 8.20 -3.70 4.00
N LEU A 65 6.89 -3.84 4.05
CA LEU A 65 6.23 -4.92 4.78
C LEU A 65 5.98 -6.13 3.88
N PRO A 66 6.03 -7.36 4.42
CA PRO A 66 5.62 -8.54 3.68
C PRO A 66 4.11 -8.47 3.39
N LEU A 67 3.73 -8.54 2.11
CA LEU A 67 2.34 -8.44 1.66
C LEU A 67 1.80 -9.77 1.14
N SER A 68 0.56 -10.05 1.48
CA SER A 68 -0.25 -11.19 1.04
C SER A 68 -1.45 -10.69 0.22
N TRP A 69 -2.22 -11.58 -0.41
CA TRP A 69 -3.44 -11.23 -1.13
C TRP A 69 -4.46 -10.50 -0.25
N ASN A 70 -4.49 -10.79 1.05
CA ASN A 70 -5.41 -10.14 2.00
C ASN A 70 -5.08 -8.66 2.22
N ASN A 71 -3.90 -8.19 1.81
CA ASN A 71 -3.46 -6.80 1.92
C ASN A 71 -3.80 -6.00 0.64
N TYR A 72 -4.95 -6.28 0.00
CA TYR A 72 -5.35 -5.74 -1.31
C TYR A 72 -5.32 -4.21 -1.40
N GLU A 73 -5.60 -3.51 -0.31
CA GLU A 73 -5.48 -2.06 -0.25
C GLU A 73 -4.01 -1.59 -0.33
N ALA A 74 -3.13 -2.15 0.50
CA ALA A 74 -1.70 -1.89 0.45
C ALA A 74 -1.09 -2.26 -0.92
N LEU A 75 -1.59 -3.35 -1.53
CA LEU A 75 -1.23 -3.73 -2.90
C LEU A 75 -1.62 -2.64 -3.90
N ALA A 76 -2.84 -2.12 -3.85
CA ALA A 76 -3.29 -1.03 -4.73
C ALA A 76 -2.42 0.23 -4.60
N PHE A 77 -2.05 0.63 -3.38
CA PHE A 77 -1.14 1.75 -3.15
C PHE A 77 0.27 1.50 -3.71
N CYS A 78 0.81 0.30 -3.53
CA CYS A 78 2.09 -0.10 -4.12
C CYS A 78 2.06 -0.05 -5.65
N LEU A 79 1.00 -0.61 -6.25
CA LEU A 79 0.80 -0.62 -7.70
C LEU A 79 0.68 0.79 -8.26
N ASN A 80 -0.12 1.65 -7.64
CA ASN A 80 -0.27 3.03 -8.05
C ASN A 80 1.05 3.81 -8.02
N SER A 81 1.86 3.57 -6.98
CA SER A 81 3.17 4.20 -6.86
C SER A 81 4.17 3.73 -7.93
N LEU A 82 4.10 2.46 -8.34
CA LEU A 82 5.03 1.86 -9.32
C LEU A 82 4.59 2.06 -10.77
N TYR A 83 3.28 2.11 -11.00
CA TYR A 83 2.66 2.19 -12.32
C TYR A 83 1.65 3.34 -12.41
N PRO A 84 2.07 4.60 -12.17
CA PRO A 84 1.17 5.75 -12.05
C PRO A 84 0.47 6.14 -13.37
N ASN A 85 0.86 5.55 -14.50
CA ASN A 85 0.31 5.84 -15.82
C ASN A 85 -0.47 4.65 -16.41
N THR A 86 -0.76 3.63 -15.60
CA THR A 86 -1.57 2.50 -16.07
C THR A 86 -2.99 2.97 -16.36
N ASP A 87 -3.52 2.56 -17.52
CA ASP A 87 -4.91 2.81 -17.87
C ASP A 87 -5.82 1.84 -17.09
N LEU A 88 -6.44 2.36 -16.04
CA LEU A 88 -7.30 1.57 -15.14
C LEU A 88 -8.68 1.27 -15.75
N LEU A 89 -9.05 1.90 -16.86
CA LEU A 89 -10.32 1.60 -17.54
C LEU A 89 -10.25 0.31 -18.37
N GLU A 90 -9.05 -0.02 -18.85
CA GLU A 90 -8.81 -1.19 -19.71
C GLU A 90 -8.01 -2.31 -19.03
N ILE A 91 -7.58 -2.10 -17.78
CA ILE A 91 -6.77 -3.09 -17.06
C ILE A 91 -7.57 -4.37 -16.80
N SER A 92 -6.94 -5.51 -17.08
CA SER A 92 -7.52 -6.84 -16.81
C SER A 92 -7.11 -7.38 -15.44
N ASP A 93 -7.92 -8.28 -14.88
CA ASP A 93 -7.59 -8.97 -13.62
C ASP A 93 -6.25 -9.71 -13.71
N GLU A 94 -5.99 -10.38 -14.84
CA GLU A 94 -4.73 -11.07 -15.13
C GLU A 94 -3.54 -10.09 -15.04
N GLU A 95 -3.66 -8.91 -15.67
CA GLU A 95 -2.59 -7.90 -15.61
C GLU A 95 -2.35 -7.42 -14.18
N VAL A 96 -3.39 -7.20 -13.38
CA VAL A 96 -3.26 -6.81 -11.97
C VAL A 96 -2.54 -7.88 -11.18
N ILE A 97 -2.95 -9.14 -11.32
CA ILE A 97 -2.32 -10.29 -10.66
C ILE A 97 -0.84 -10.36 -11.01
N GLN A 98 -0.47 -10.20 -12.28
CA GLN A 98 0.93 -10.21 -12.71
C GLN A 98 1.74 -9.06 -12.09
N LYS A 99 1.15 -7.85 -12.00
CA LYS A 99 1.83 -6.73 -11.35
C LYS A 99 1.99 -6.95 -9.84
N VAL A 100 1.01 -7.55 -9.16
CA VAL A 100 1.10 -7.89 -7.73
C VAL A 100 2.19 -8.91 -7.48
N ILE A 101 2.21 -10.00 -8.24
CA ILE A 101 3.20 -11.07 -8.10
C ILE A 101 4.63 -10.55 -8.36
N ALA A 102 4.77 -9.51 -9.18
CA ALA A 102 6.05 -8.85 -9.45
C ALA A 102 6.55 -7.92 -8.32
N LEU A 103 5.75 -7.65 -7.28
CA LEU A 103 6.18 -6.84 -6.14
C LEU A 103 7.22 -7.60 -5.30
N LEU A 104 8.34 -6.93 -5.00
CA LEU A 104 9.48 -7.55 -4.30
C LEU A 104 9.14 -8.06 -2.89
N ASN A 105 8.16 -7.45 -2.24
CA ASN A 105 7.74 -7.76 -0.88
C ASN A 105 6.47 -8.64 -0.82
N PHE A 106 6.00 -9.14 -1.97
CA PHE A 106 4.86 -10.03 -2.02
C PHE A 106 5.25 -11.47 -1.67
N THR A 107 4.55 -12.08 -0.72
CA THR A 107 4.92 -13.38 -0.15
C THR A 107 4.15 -14.57 -0.75
N GLU A 108 3.06 -14.29 -1.46
CA GLU A 108 2.11 -15.30 -1.94
C GLU A 108 2.16 -15.54 -3.46
N ALA A 109 3.30 -15.27 -4.10
CA ALA A 109 3.48 -15.39 -5.56
C ALA A 109 3.07 -16.74 -6.18
N ASN A 110 3.18 -17.83 -5.40
CA ASN A 110 2.82 -19.18 -5.83
C ASN A 110 1.45 -19.65 -5.33
N VAL A 111 0.73 -18.81 -4.60
CA VAL A 111 -0.62 -19.09 -4.08
C VAL A 111 -1.62 -18.47 -5.06
N PRO A 112 -2.59 -19.26 -5.58
CA PRO A 112 -3.63 -18.70 -6.43
C PRO A 112 -4.35 -17.53 -5.73
N PRO A 113 -4.63 -16.43 -6.45
CA PRO A 113 -5.36 -15.31 -5.87
C PRO A 113 -6.77 -15.77 -5.43
N PRO A 114 -7.29 -15.26 -4.31
CA PRO A 114 -8.70 -15.43 -3.96
C PRO A 114 -9.62 -14.90 -5.07
N ASP A 115 -10.83 -15.45 -5.14
CA ASP A 115 -11.87 -14.93 -6.02
C ASP A 115 -12.11 -13.44 -5.77
N ASP A 116 -12.35 -12.67 -6.84
CA ASP A 116 -12.62 -11.23 -6.84
C ASP A 116 -11.50 -10.32 -6.29
N ILE A 117 -10.34 -10.87 -5.86
CA ILE A 117 -9.28 -10.05 -5.26
C ILE A 117 -8.72 -9.01 -6.24
N ALA A 118 -8.60 -9.39 -7.52
CA ALA A 118 -8.14 -8.49 -8.56
C ALA A 118 -9.11 -7.31 -8.72
N THR A 119 -10.41 -7.58 -8.74
CA THR A 119 -11.45 -6.55 -8.78
C THR A 119 -11.41 -5.64 -7.56
N ALA A 120 -11.18 -6.18 -6.36
CA ALA A 120 -11.01 -5.39 -5.14
C ALA A 120 -9.80 -4.44 -5.23
N ILE A 121 -8.65 -4.95 -5.70
CA ILE A 121 -7.44 -4.14 -5.92
C ILE A 121 -7.70 -3.04 -6.95
N ILE A 122 -8.33 -3.36 -8.09
CA ILE A 122 -8.67 -2.38 -9.13
C ILE A 122 -9.57 -1.28 -8.58
N THR A 123 -10.60 -1.66 -7.82
CA THR A 123 -11.58 -0.71 -7.26
C THR A 123 -10.88 0.33 -6.38
N ILE A 124 -9.96 -0.10 -5.52
CA ILE A 124 -9.18 0.80 -4.67
C ILE A 124 -8.18 1.60 -5.50
N TRP A 125 -7.52 0.97 -6.47
CA TRP A 125 -6.55 1.66 -7.32
C TRP A 125 -7.21 2.79 -8.12
N VAL A 126 -8.42 2.59 -8.63
CA VAL A 126 -9.23 3.63 -9.27
C VAL A 126 -9.56 4.75 -8.29
N ASP A 127 -9.97 4.43 -7.06
CA ASP A 127 -10.23 5.44 -6.03
C ASP A 127 -9.00 6.30 -5.75
N ILE A 128 -7.84 5.66 -5.56
CA ILE A 128 -6.55 6.34 -5.36
C ILE A 128 -6.24 7.25 -6.55
N TYR A 129 -6.37 6.75 -7.77
CA TYR A 129 -6.00 7.50 -8.98
C TYR A 129 -6.83 8.77 -9.18
N TYR A 130 -8.14 8.70 -8.92
CA TYR A 130 -9.06 9.82 -9.20
C TYR A 130 -9.32 10.74 -8.01
N ASN A 131 -9.26 10.21 -6.78
CA ASN A 131 -9.69 10.96 -5.58
C ASN A 131 -8.53 11.39 -4.68
N TRP A 132 -7.33 10.86 -4.86
CA TRP A 132 -6.18 11.18 -4.01
C TRP A 132 -5.16 12.02 -4.82
N GLU A 133 -4.85 13.23 -4.34
CA GLU A 133 -3.88 14.12 -4.97
C GLU A 133 -2.43 13.64 -4.77
N LEU A 134 -2.02 12.59 -5.50
CA LEU A 134 -0.65 12.07 -5.53
C LEU A 134 0.34 12.96 -6.29
#